data_AF-A0A9P8I630-F1
#
_entry.id   AF-A0A9P8I630-F1
#
_cell.length_a   1.000
_cell.length_b   1.000
_cell.length_c   1.000
_cell.angle_alpha   90.00
_cell.angle_beta   90.00
_cell.angle_gamma   90.00
#
_symmetry.space_group_name_H-M   'P 1'
#
loop_
_entity.id
_entity.type
_entity.pdbx_description
1 polymer ?
#
loop_
_entity_poly.entity_id
_entity_poly.type
_entity_poly.pdbx_seq_one_letter_code
_entity_poly.pdbx_strand_id
1 'polypeptide(L)'
;ALSGTVFIDRNNRRTAVAAFDGAAAEMQKYRQSVFIFTEGTRSYFEKPDLLPFKKGAFHLAVQAKVPIVPIVVANYSHILNVRTWQFKTGKIPIKVLPPIPTSHLTTEDVEDLAKNTRELMLKELIELTEKARREARVERQAPSVDVDGVVKASGADVKGNM
;
A
#
# COMPACT_ATOMS: atom_id res chain seq x y z
N ALA A 1 13.27 0.11 -22.84
CA ALA A 1 13.75 0.13 -21.44
C ALA A 1 13.97 -1.31 -20.98
N LEU A 2 15.06 -1.60 -20.25
CA LEU A 2 15.42 -2.96 -19.80
C LEU A 2 14.46 -3.56 -18.75
N SER A 3 13.59 -2.75 -18.15
CA SER A 3 12.68 -3.12 -17.05
C SER A 3 11.26 -3.51 -17.49
N GLY A 4 10.92 -3.51 -18.79
CA GLY A 4 9.55 -3.78 -19.25
C GLY A 4 8.51 -2.79 -18.72
N THR A 5 8.91 -1.54 -18.45
CA THR A 5 8.04 -0.49 -17.88
C THR A 5 7.06 0.05 -18.92
N VAL A 6 5.77 0.03 -18.59
CA VAL A 6 4.71 0.66 -19.38
C VAL A 6 4.54 2.11 -18.94
N PHE A 7 4.80 3.05 -19.85
CA PHE A 7 4.58 4.47 -19.59
C PHE A 7 3.14 4.84 -19.91
N ILE A 8 2.49 5.55 -18.98
CA ILE A 8 1.11 6.01 -19.13
C ILE A 8 1.09 7.53 -19.07
N ASP A 9 0.66 8.15 -20.16
CA ASP A 9 0.28 9.57 -20.15
C ASP A 9 -1.12 9.71 -19.52
N ARG A 10 -1.14 10.22 -18.29
CA ARG A 10 -2.37 10.36 -17.51
C ARG A 10 -3.26 11.52 -17.97
N ASN A 11 -2.75 12.43 -18.79
CA ASN A 11 -3.51 13.59 -19.30
C ASN A 11 -4.28 13.28 -20.58
N ASN A 12 -3.92 12.19 -21.26
CA ASN A 12 -4.57 11.76 -22.49
C ASN A 12 -5.17 10.36 -22.30
N ARG A 13 -6.48 10.32 -22.06
CA ARG A 13 -7.22 9.08 -21.82
C ARG A 13 -7.03 8.07 -22.96
N ARG A 14 -6.95 8.52 -24.21
CA ARG A 14 -6.83 7.63 -25.38
C ARG A 14 -5.47 6.95 -25.40
N THR A 15 -4.39 7.69 -25.14
CA THR A 15 -3.04 7.10 -25.09
C THR A 15 -2.86 6.23 -23.86
N ALA A 16 -3.47 6.58 -22.72
CA ALA A 16 -3.49 5.73 -21.54
C ALA A 16 -4.15 4.37 -21.79
N VAL A 17 -5.31 4.35 -22.46
CA VAL A 17 -6.01 3.10 -22.83
C VAL A 17 -5.17 2.27 -23.80
N ALA A 18 -4.62 2.89 -24.85
CA ALA A 18 -3.75 2.19 -25.80
C ALA A 18 -2.50 1.58 -25.15
N ALA A 19 -1.93 2.27 -24.14
CA ALA A 19 -0.81 1.74 -23.37
C ALA A 19 -1.21 0.49 -22.56
N PHE A 20 -2.44 0.45 -22.03
CA PHE A 20 -2.97 -0.74 -21.36
C PHE A 20 -3.22 -1.91 -22.31
N ASP A 21 -3.73 -1.66 -23.52
CA ASP A 21 -3.94 -2.72 -24.51
C ASP A 21 -2.60 -3.39 -24.90
N GLY A 22 -1.56 -2.59 -25.13
CA GLY A 22 -0.20 -3.09 -25.37
C GLY A 22 0.35 -3.88 -24.18
N ALA A 23 0.15 -3.36 -22.97
CA ALA A 23 0.57 -4.03 -21.75
C ALA A 23 -0.12 -5.40 -21.56
N ALA A 24 -1.41 -5.52 -21.87
CA ALA A 24 -2.14 -6.78 -21.75
C ALA A 24 -1.52 -7.86 -22.65
N ALA A 25 -1.20 -7.50 -23.90
CA ALA A 25 -0.55 -8.40 -24.85
C ALA A 25 0.85 -8.82 -24.38
N GLU A 26 1.65 -7.88 -23.87
CA GLU A 26 2.99 -8.19 -23.34
C GLU A 26 2.95 -9.08 -22.10
N MET A 27 2.02 -8.82 -21.18
CA MET A 27 1.80 -9.64 -19.99
C MET A 27 1.50 -11.10 -20.36
N GLN A 28 0.63 -11.32 -21.35
CA GLN A 28 0.29 -12.67 -21.83
C GLN A 28 1.46 -13.32 -22.56
N LYS A 29 2.11 -12.59 -23.48
CA LYS A 29 3.20 -13.11 -24.32
C LYS A 29 4.44 -13.49 -23.52
N TYR A 30 4.84 -12.63 -22.58
CA TYR A 30 6.09 -12.79 -21.82
C TYR A 30 5.88 -13.31 -20.41
N ARG A 31 4.63 -13.61 -20.02
CA ARG A 31 4.25 -13.99 -18.64
C ARG A 31 4.75 -13.00 -17.60
N GLN A 32 4.70 -11.71 -17.95
CA GLN A 32 5.21 -10.63 -17.12
C GLN A 32 4.15 -10.19 -16.08
N SER A 33 4.57 -10.05 -14.82
CA SER A 33 3.74 -9.42 -13.78
C SER A 33 3.87 -7.91 -13.82
N VAL A 34 2.77 -7.20 -13.55
CA VAL A 34 2.74 -5.74 -13.52
C VAL A 34 2.33 -5.27 -12.14
N PHE A 35 3.07 -4.31 -11.59
CA PHE A 35 2.74 -3.61 -10.37
C PHE A 35 2.09 -2.27 -10.68
N ILE A 36 0.93 -2.00 -10.08
CA ILE A 36 0.18 -0.75 -10.30
C ILE A 36 -0.29 -0.18 -8.97
N PHE A 37 -0.07 1.11 -8.77
CA PHE A 37 -0.69 1.88 -7.69
C PHE A 37 -1.99 2.51 -8.18
N THR A 38 -3.11 1.89 -7.83
CA THR A 38 -4.46 2.23 -8.34
C THR A 38 -4.95 3.62 -7.95
N GLU A 39 -4.48 4.18 -6.83
CA GLU A 39 -4.73 5.57 -6.44
C GLU A 39 -4.03 6.56 -7.39
N GLY A 40 -2.86 6.16 -7.92
CA GLY A 40 -2.03 6.94 -8.83
C GLY A 40 -1.29 8.12 -8.18
N THR A 41 -1.37 8.27 -6.86
CA THR A 41 -0.60 9.20 -6.04
C THR A 41 -0.53 8.67 -4.60
N ARG A 42 0.36 9.21 -3.77
CA ARG A 42 0.43 8.91 -2.33
C ARG A 42 -0.64 9.72 -1.60
N SER A 43 -1.35 9.11 -0.65
CA SER A 43 -2.43 9.77 0.11
C SER A 43 -1.93 10.77 1.16
N TYR A 44 -0.78 10.49 1.79
CA TYR A 44 -0.22 11.26 2.92
C TYR A 44 -1.16 11.38 4.14
N PHE A 45 -2.10 10.44 4.30
CA PHE A 45 -3.01 10.44 5.44
C PHE A 45 -2.32 9.97 6.73
N GLU A 46 -2.63 10.63 7.84
CA GLU A 46 -2.19 10.22 9.18
C GLU A 46 -3.04 9.07 9.75
N LYS A 47 -4.31 9.03 9.34
CA LYS A 47 -5.22 7.93 9.64
C LYS A 47 -5.14 6.86 8.55
N PRO A 48 -5.36 5.58 8.90
CA PRO A 48 -5.44 4.50 7.92
C PRO A 48 -6.63 4.71 6.98
N ASP A 49 -6.36 5.11 5.74
CA ASP A 49 -7.36 5.22 4.66
C ASP A 49 -6.67 5.18 3.28
N LEU A 50 -7.45 5.01 2.22
CA LEU A 50 -7.03 4.93 0.82
C LEU A 50 -7.73 6.00 -0.02
N LEU A 51 -7.08 6.54 -1.04
CA LEU A 51 -7.77 7.34 -2.06
C LEU A 51 -8.70 6.46 -2.92
N PRO A 52 -9.58 7.06 -3.73
CA PRO A 52 -10.34 6.32 -4.73
C PRO A 52 -9.43 5.59 -5.72
N PHE A 53 -9.79 4.37 -6.06
CA PHE A 53 -9.05 3.56 -7.03
C PHE A 53 -9.46 3.92 -8.45
N LYS A 54 -8.47 4.10 -9.33
CA LYS A 54 -8.69 4.28 -10.76
C LYS A 54 -8.97 2.93 -11.41
N LYS A 55 -9.96 2.89 -12.31
CA LYS A 55 -10.43 1.67 -12.99
C LYS A 55 -9.45 1.06 -14.00
N GLY A 56 -8.44 1.82 -14.47
CA GLY A 56 -7.54 1.37 -15.54
C GLY A 56 -6.80 0.06 -15.24
N ALA A 57 -6.31 -0.12 -14.01
CA ALA A 57 -5.65 -1.36 -13.60
C ALA A 57 -6.59 -2.58 -13.63
N PHE A 58 -7.86 -2.37 -13.32
CA PHE A 58 -8.88 -3.40 -13.27
C PHE A 58 -9.34 -3.79 -14.69
N HIS A 59 -9.49 -2.81 -15.58
CA HIS A 59 -9.66 -3.09 -17.02
C HIS A 59 -8.51 -3.92 -17.57
N LEU A 60 -7.27 -3.55 -17.28
CA LEU A 60 -6.09 -4.31 -17.71
C LEU A 60 -6.16 -5.77 -17.23
N ALA A 61 -6.44 -6.00 -15.95
CA ALA A 61 -6.50 -7.34 -15.39
C ALA A 61 -7.61 -8.20 -16.00
N VAL A 62 -8.79 -7.62 -16.25
CA VAL A 62 -9.93 -8.30 -16.89
C VAL A 62 -9.64 -8.60 -18.36
N GLN A 63 -9.07 -7.65 -19.12
CA GLN A 63 -8.69 -7.84 -20.52
C GLN A 63 -7.59 -8.89 -20.67
N ALA A 64 -6.56 -8.83 -19.81
CA ALA A 64 -5.46 -9.78 -19.82
C ALA A 64 -5.86 -11.15 -19.25
N LYS A 65 -7.02 -11.27 -18.60
CA LYS A 65 -7.53 -12.48 -17.92
C LYS A 65 -6.55 -13.02 -16.87
N VAL A 66 -5.90 -12.11 -16.14
CA VAL A 66 -4.92 -12.41 -15.09
C VAL A 66 -5.44 -11.99 -13.72
N PRO A 67 -5.14 -12.78 -12.66
CA PRO A 67 -5.61 -12.45 -11.31
C PRO A 67 -4.95 -11.18 -10.78
N ILE A 68 -5.69 -10.46 -9.93
CA ILE A 68 -5.17 -9.31 -9.17
C ILE A 68 -4.67 -9.82 -7.82
N VAL A 69 -3.46 -9.46 -7.41
CA VAL A 69 -2.94 -9.77 -6.08
C VAL A 69 -2.85 -8.48 -5.26
N PRO A 70 -3.77 -8.24 -4.31
CA PRO A 70 -3.74 -7.03 -3.50
C PRO A 70 -2.58 -7.07 -2.50
N ILE A 71 -1.78 -5.99 -2.46
CA ILE A 71 -0.68 -5.83 -1.50
C ILE A 71 -1.00 -4.61 -0.65
N VAL A 72 -1.14 -4.85 0.65
CA VAL A 72 -1.57 -3.85 1.63
C VAL A 72 -0.40 -3.47 2.51
N VAL A 73 -0.12 -2.18 2.59
CA VAL A 73 0.95 -1.62 3.43
C VAL A 73 0.29 -0.88 4.59
N ALA A 74 0.71 -1.16 5.82
CA ALA A 74 0.21 -0.47 7.00
C ALA A 74 0.44 1.04 6.90
N ASN A 75 -0.43 1.86 7.49
CA ASN A 75 -0.21 3.30 7.55
C ASN A 75 1.07 3.60 8.37
N TYR A 76 2.05 4.20 7.70
CA TYR A 76 3.37 4.47 8.28
C TYR A 76 3.64 5.97 8.50
N SER A 77 2.60 6.80 8.59
CA SER A 77 2.72 8.24 8.83
C SER A 77 3.51 8.57 10.12
N HIS A 78 3.48 7.68 11.11
CA HIS A 78 4.26 7.81 12.35
C HIS A 78 5.78 7.56 12.17
N ILE A 79 6.18 6.94 11.05
CA ILE A 79 7.57 6.68 10.66
C ILE A 79 8.03 7.75 9.68
N LEU A 80 7.30 7.95 8.60
CA LEU A 80 7.57 8.97 7.57
C LEU A 80 6.36 9.89 7.41
N ASN A 81 6.50 11.15 7.82
CA ASN A 81 5.54 12.21 7.54
C ASN A 81 6.25 13.38 6.89
N VAL A 82 5.97 13.57 5.59
CA VAL A 82 6.60 14.63 4.78
C VAL A 82 6.14 16.02 5.20
N ARG A 83 4.91 16.15 5.72
CA ARG A 83 4.36 17.46 6.13
C ARG A 83 5.04 18.00 7.39
N THR A 84 5.40 17.10 8.31
CA THR A 84 6.08 17.44 9.57
C THR A 84 7.58 17.17 9.53
N TRP A 85 8.13 16.81 8.37
CA TRP A 85 9.55 16.44 8.20
C TRP A 85 10.03 15.34 9.17
N GLN A 86 9.12 14.43 9.52
CA GLN A 86 9.41 13.34 10.43
C GLN A 86 9.94 12.13 9.67
N PHE A 87 11.12 11.65 10.07
CA PHE A 87 11.67 10.37 9.64
C PHE A 87 12.22 9.63 10.85
N LYS A 88 11.57 8.53 11.24
CA LYS A 88 11.92 7.72 12.41
C LYS A 88 12.22 6.29 11.99
N THR A 89 13.00 5.59 12.79
CA THR A 89 13.14 4.13 12.68
C THR A 89 11.85 3.44 13.09
N GLY A 90 11.48 2.38 12.37
CA GLY A 90 10.33 1.55 12.70
C GLY A 90 10.14 0.43 11.69
N LYS A 91 9.17 -0.44 11.97
CA LYS A 91 8.77 -1.55 11.09
C LYS A 91 7.50 -1.13 10.35
N ILE A 92 7.43 -1.43 9.05
CA ILE A 92 6.23 -1.20 8.22
C ILE A 92 5.70 -2.57 7.80
N PRO A 93 4.66 -3.09 8.48
CA PRO A 93 4.07 -4.35 8.08
C PRO A 93 3.43 -4.25 6.70
N ILE A 94 3.58 -5.31 5.92
CA ILE A 94 3.00 -5.49 4.60
C ILE A 94 2.28 -6.83 4.59
N LYS A 95 1.10 -6.89 4.00
CA LYS A 95 0.37 -8.13 3.79
C LYS A 95 0.02 -8.31 2.32
N VAL A 96 0.27 -9.51 1.81
CA VAL A 96 -0.17 -9.94 0.48
C VAL A 96 -1.47 -10.72 0.67
N LEU A 97 -2.53 -10.29 0.01
CA LEU A 97 -3.84 -10.93 0.08
C LEU A 97 -3.98 -12.03 -1.00
N PRO A 98 -4.94 -12.95 -0.83
CA PRO A 98 -5.22 -13.97 -1.83
C PRO A 98 -5.50 -13.36 -3.22
N PRO A 99 -5.09 -14.04 -4.31
CA PRO A 99 -5.38 -13.58 -5.65
C PRO A 99 -6.90 -13.50 -5.90
N ILE A 100 -7.33 -12.41 -6.54
CA ILE A 100 -8.70 -12.21 -7.01
C ILE A 100 -8.76 -12.64 -8.48
N PRO A 101 -9.46 -13.75 -8.80
CA PRO A 101 -9.55 -14.24 -10.18
C PRO A 101 -10.39 -13.31 -11.05
N THR A 102 -9.95 -13.05 -12.27
CA THR A 102 -10.62 -12.18 -13.26
C THR A 102 -11.06 -12.92 -14.52
N SER A 103 -10.75 -14.21 -14.63
CA SER A 103 -10.98 -15.02 -15.84
C SER A 103 -12.44 -15.00 -16.30
N HIS A 104 -13.38 -15.03 -15.34
CA HIS A 104 -14.83 -15.04 -15.56
C HIS A 104 -15.46 -13.64 -15.66
N LEU A 105 -14.70 -12.58 -15.39
CA LEU A 105 -15.23 -11.21 -15.35
C LEU A 105 -15.21 -10.54 -16.73
N THR A 106 -16.11 -9.59 -16.92
CA THR A 106 -16.21 -8.75 -18.11
C THR A 106 -16.02 -7.26 -17.76
N THR A 107 -16.13 -6.39 -18.76
CA THR A 107 -15.93 -4.94 -18.59
C THR A 107 -16.96 -4.34 -17.63
N GLU A 108 -18.15 -4.91 -17.61
CA GLU A 108 -19.28 -4.51 -16.76
C GLU A 108 -18.97 -4.72 -15.27
N ASP A 109 -18.18 -5.73 -14.92
CA ASP A 109 -17.81 -6.05 -13.54
C ASP A 109 -16.70 -5.14 -12.98
N VAL A 110 -16.04 -4.34 -13.82
CA VAL A 110 -14.83 -3.59 -13.45
C VAL A 110 -15.09 -2.58 -12.33
N GLU A 111 -16.27 -1.96 -12.31
CA GLU A 111 -16.67 -1.02 -11.28
C GLU A 111 -16.72 -1.69 -9.90
N ASP A 112 -17.45 -2.80 -9.81
CA ASP A 112 -17.60 -3.56 -8.58
C ASP A 112 -16.28 -4.21 -8.17
N LEU A 113 -15.51 -4.73 -9.12
CA LEU A 113 -14.19 -5.28 -8.86
C LEU A 113 -13.26 -4.23 -8.21
N ALA A 114 -13.24 -3.00 -8.75
CA ALA A 114 -12.42 -1.92 -8.21
C ALA A 114 -12.87 -1.51 -6.81
N LYS A 115 -14.19 -1.39 -6.60
CA LYS A 115 -14.79 -1.03 -5.31
C LYS A 115 -14.50 -2.10 -4.25
N ASN A 116 -14.83 -3.36 -4.54
CA ASN A 116 -14.66 -4.48 -3.63
C ASN A 116 -13.18 -4.70 -3.30
N THR A 117 -12.29 -4.55 -4.27
CA THR A 117 -10.83 -4.63 -4.02
C THR A 117 -10.38 -3.50 -3.09
N ARG A 118 -10.85 -2.26 -3.29
CA ARG A 118 -10.53 -1.14 -2.40
C ARG A 118 -11.03 -1.39 -0.98
N GLU A 119 -12.27 -1.85 -0.82
CA GLU A 119 -12.86 -2.14 0.49
C GLU A 119 -12.11 -3.26 1.22
N LEU A 120 -11.78 -4.34 0.50
CA LEU A 120 -10.96 -5.44 1.02
C LEU A 120 -9.60 -4.92 1.50
N MET A 121 -8.90 -4.13 0.68
CA MET A 121 -7.61 -3.57 1.03
C MET A 121 -7.70 -2.57 2.20
N LEU A 122 -8.75 -1.75 2.25
CA LEU A 122 -8.97 -0.77 3.32
C LEU A 122 -9.19 -1.46 4.67
N LYS A 123 -10.02 -2.50 4.69
CA LYS A 123 -10.24 -3.31 5.90
C LYS A 123 -8.92 -3.85 6.44
N GLU A 124 -8.14 -4.48 5.57
CA GLU A 124 -6.85 -5.03 5.95
C GLU A 124 -5.86 -3.93 6.39
N LEU A 125 -5.86 -2.78 5.72
CA LEU A 125 -4.98 -1.66 6.04
C LEU A 125 -5.24 -1.17 7.47
N ILE A 126 -6.52 -1.05 7.86
CA ILE A 126 -6.91 -0.64 9.21
C ILE A 126 -6.43 -1.69 10.22
N GLU A 127 -6.74 -2.96 10.01
CA GLU A 127 -6.34 -4.06 10.91
C GLU A 127 -4.83 -4.14 11.10
N LEU A 128 -4.08 -4.08 9.99
CA LEU A 128 -2.63 -4.14 9.96
C LEU A 128 -2.00 -2.92 10.64
N THR A 129 -2.57 -1.73 10.44
CA THR A 129 -2.12 -0.49 11.09
C THR A 129 -2.31 -0.55 12.60
N GLU A 130 -3.47 -1.00 13.07
CA GLU A 130 -3.73 -1.11 14.50
C GLU A 130 -2.85 -2.16 15.17
N LYS A 131 -2.59 -3.29 14.48
CA LYS A 131 -1.61 -4.27 14.94
C LYS A 131 -0.20 -3.66 15.05
N ALA A 132 0.27 -2.98 14.00
CA ALA A 132 1.59 -2.34 13.98
C ALA A 132 1.76 -1.32 15.10
N ARG A 133 0.74 -0.48 15.34
CA ARG A 133 0.76 0.55 16.39
C ARG A 133 0.76 -0.05 17.79
N ARG A 134 0.05 -1.16 18.01
CA ARG A 134 0.08 -1.90 19.28
C ARG A 134 1.46 -2.49 19.54
N GLU A 135 2.03 -3.19 18.56
CA GLU A 135 3.37 -3.79 18.68
C GLU A 135 4.44 -2.72 18.95
N ALA A 136 4.40 -1.59 18.23
CA ALA A 136 5.32 -0.48 18.45
C ALA A 136 5.18 0.18 19.84
N ARG A 137 3.98 0.18 20.44
CA ARG A 137 3.78 0.66 21.83
C ARG A 137 4.39 -0.29 22.85
N VAL A 138 4.21 -1.61 22.65
CA VAL A 138 4.80 -2.64 23.50
C VAL A 138 6.33 -2.58 23.44
N GLU A 139 6.91 -2.48 22.25
CA GLU A 139 8.37 -2.40 22.06
C GLU A 139 8.97 -1.14 22.72
N ARG A 140 8.24 -0.02 22.77
CA ARG A 140 8.67 1.20 23.48
C ARG A 140 8.52 1.14 25.00
N GLN A 141 7.62 0.30 25.52
CA GLN A 141 7.40 0.11 26.95
C GLN A 141 8.27 -1.01 27.54
N ALA A 142 8.83 -1.88 26.68
CA ALA A 142 9.83 -2.84 27.10
C ALA A 142 11.07 -2.09 27.62
N PRO A 143 11.66 -2.51 28.76
CA PRO A 143 12.90 -1.93 29.23
C PRO A 143 13.97 -2.09 28.15
N SER A 144 14.66 -0.99 27.82
CA SER A 144 15.82 -1.02 26.94
C SER A 144 16.89 -1.87 27.63
N VAL A 145 17.15 -3.07 27.11
CA VAL A 145 18.29 -3.87 27.53
C VAL A 145 19.49 -3.36 26.73
N ASP A 146 20.27 -2.46 27.32
CA ASP A 146 21.58 -2.13 26.78
C ASP A 146 22.49 -3.35 26.89
N VAL A 147 23.37 -3.52 25.91
CA VAL A 147 24.30 -4.64 25.77
C VAL A 147 25.25 -4.79 26.99
N ASP A 148 25.30 -3.76 27.84
CA ASP A 148 26.09 -3.67 29.07
C ASP A 148 25.30 -3.89 30.37
N GLY A 149 24.02 -4.33 30.30
CA GLY A 149 23.27 -4.76 31.49
C GLY A 149 22.80 -3.63 32.43
N VAL A 150 22.81 -2.37 32.00
CA VAL A 150 22.31 -1.24 32.79
C VAL A 150 20.88 -0.89 32.36
N VAL A 151 19.92 -1.06 33.27
CA VAL A 151 18.51 -0.69 33.05
C VAL A 151 18.32 0.78 33.43
N LYS A 152 17.95 1.66 32.47
CA LYS A 152 17.48 3.01 32.79
C LYS A 152 16.00 2.96 33.19
N ALA A 153 15.72 3.20 34.47
CA ALA A 153 14.37 3.49 34.93
C ALA A 153 13.95 4.90 34.46
N SER A 154 12.87 4.99 33.67
CA SER A 154 12.23 6.27 33.35
C SER A 154 11.36 6.69 34.53
N GLY A 155 11.96 7.38 35.50
CA GLY A 155 11.26 8.10 36.56
C GLY A 155 11.04 9.54 36.12
N ALA A 156 9.78 9.96 36.06
CA ALA A 156 9.40 11.36 35.98
C ALA A 156 9.66 12.02 37.34
N ASP A 157 10.48 13.07 37.37
CA ASP A 157 10.46 14.09 38.43
C ASP A 157 11.00 15.40 37.85
N VAL A 158 10.09 16.28 37.45
CA VAL A 158 10.38 17.72 37.40
C VAL A 158 9.44 18.38 38.39
N LYS A 159 9.87 18.41 39.65
CA LYS A 159 9.49 19.43 40.63
C LYS A 159 10.76 20.11 41.09
N GLY A 160 10.84 21.41 40.82
CA GLY A 160 11.90 22.28 41.30
C GLY A 160 11.59 23.72 40.95
N ASN A 161 10.83 24.39 41.82
CA ASN A 161 10.78 25.84 41.90
C ASN A 161 12.18 26.38 42.18
N MET A 162 12.58 27.44 41.46
CA MET A 162 13.13 28.67 42.02
C MET A 162 12.84 29.82 41.06
#